data_AF-A0A7C3H2I8-F1
#
_entry.id   AF-A0A7C3H2I8-F1
#
_cell.length_a   1.000
_cell.length_b   1.000
_cell.length_c   1.000
_cell.angle_alpha   90.00
_cell.angle_beta   90.00
_cell.angle_gamma   90.00
#
_symmetry.space_group_name_H-M   'P 1'
#
loop_
_entity.id
_entity.type
_entity.pdbx_description
1 polymer ?
#
loop_
_entity_poly.entity_id
_entity_poly.type
_entity_poly.pdbx_seq_one_letter_code
_entity_poly.pdbx_strand_id
1 'polypeptide(L)'
;MRNVHIKRSLALLAFAIILLVSACEPGFGNPPFDLEEADLVGTWETHYSKQRIDRLQLKADGTFKQTYEERTGKGYIFETPWNEWELERIPGGLMRVHLKGARYFLASPAAQAGGLYDPFAREFLHPVEELVLAVRMDSDGELILYHMWTSTDRGFALFGGEKEFFRRVEESLLPATLFEQPLAE
;
A
#
# COMPACT_ATOMS: atom_id res chain seq x y z
N MET A 1 32.96 42.06 13.64
CA MET A 1 31.65 41.84 12.96
C MET A 1 31.71 40.91 11.74
N ARG A 2 32.83 40.77 11.01
CA ARG A 2 32.94 39.92 9.79
C ARG A 2 32.66 38.42 9.99
N ASN A 3 33.00 37.84 11.14
CA ASN A 3 32.83 36.40 11.42
C ASN A 3 31.38 35.95 11.65
N VAL A 4 30.44 36.86 11.95
CA VAL A 4 29.03 36.49 12.20
C VAL A 4 28.27 36.29 10.89
N HIS A 5 28.59 37.06 9.85
CA HIS A 5 27.95 36.94 8.54
C HIS A 5 28.34 35.63 7.83
N ILE A 6 29.61 35.22 7.90
CA ILE A 6 30.11 33.99 7.28
C ILE A 6 29.42 32.74 7.87
N LYS A 7 29.27 32.68 9.21
CA LYS A 7 28.59 31.55 9.87
C LYS A 7 27.10 31.45 9.51
N ARG A 8 26.42 32.58 9.36
CA ARG A 8 25.00 32.62 8.93
C ARG A 8 24.84 32.18 7.47
N SER A 9 25.73 32.60 6.57
CA SER A 9 25.72 32.18 5.17
C SER A 9 25.99 30.68 5.01
N LEU A 10 26.94 30.12 5.77
CA LEU A 10 27.19 28.67 5.77
C LEU A 10 26.01 27.86 6.32
N ALA A 11 25.34 28.34 7.37
CA ALA A 11 24.16 27.66 7.92
C ALA A 11 22.98 27.67 6.94
N LEU A 12 22.73 28.80 6.27
CA LEU A 12 21.67 28.89 5.24
C LEU A 12 21.97 28.03 4.01
N LEU A 13 23.24 27.97 3.58
CA LEU A 13 23.66 27.10 2.48
C LEU A 13 23.52 25.61 2.86
N ALA A 14 23.93 25.22 4.06
CA ALA A 14 23.76 23.85 4.54
C ALA A 14 22.26 23.47 4.64
N PHE A 15 21.42 24.37 5.13
CA PHE A 15 19.97 24.17 5.17
C PHE A 15 19.36 24.04 3.76
N ALA A 16 19.78 24.90 2.81
CA ALA A 16 19.34 24.81 1.42
C ALA A 16 19.79 23.51 0.74
N ILE A 17 21.02 23.04 0.99
CA ILE A 17 21.51 21.76 0.47
C ILE A 17 20.70 20.59 1.07
N ILE A 18 20.44 20.60 2.39
CA ILE A 18 19.61 19.58 3.04
C ILE A 18 18.20 19.56 2.44
N LEU A 19 17.59 20.71 2.16
CA LEU A 19 16.28 20.80 1.51
C LEU A 19 16.30 20.29 0.06
N LEU A 20 17.37 20.56 -0.70
CA LEU A 20 17.52 20.07 -2.07
C LEU A 20 17.74 18.55 -2.13
N VAL A 21 18.44 17.97 -1.15
CA VAL A 21 18.69 16.51 -1.09
C VAL A 21 17.47 15.76 -0.56
N SER A 22 16.62 16.41 0.23
CA SER A 22 15.39 15.82 0.80
C SER A 22 14.20 15.77 -0.17
N ALA A 23 14.34 16.29 -1.39
CA ALA A 23 13.27 16.32 -2.40
C ALA A 23 13.26 15.10 -3.33
N CYS A 24 14.07 14.08 -3.06
CA CYS A 24 13.96 12.81 -3.75
C CYS A 24 12.76 12.06 -3.16
N GLU A 25 11.55 12.38 -3.64
CA GLU A 25 10.39 11.53 -3.40
C GLU A 25 10.76 10.09 -3.79
N PRO A 26 10.39 9.08 -2.98
CA PRO A 26 10.57 7.69 -3.40
C PRO A 26 9.89 7.52 -4.76
N GLY A 27 10.71 7.28 -5.77
CA GLY A 27 10.26 7.26 -7.16
C GLY A 27 9.43 6.02 -7.41
N PHE A 28 8.12 6.11 -7.26
CA PHE A 28 7.23 5.04 -7.67
C PHE A 28 7.09 5.03 -9.21
N GLY A 29 7.59 3.99 -9.85
CA GLY A 29 7.52 3.79 -11.29
C GLY A 29 6.18 3.20 -11.75
N ASN A 30 5.86 3.38 -13.04
CA ASN A 30 4.78 2.61 -13.66
C ASN A 30 5.20 1.13 -13.76
N PRO A 31 4.24 0.19 -13.67
CA PRO A 31 4.53 -1.22 -13.92
C PRO A 31 4.98 -1.46 -15.38
N PRO A 32 5.62 -2.60 -15.67
CA PRO A 32 5.91 -3.03 -17.04
C PRO A 32 4.64 -3.06 -17.91
N PHE A 33 4.77 -2.68 -19.18
CA PHE A 33 3.63 -2.64 -20.11
C PHE A 33 3.05 -4.03 -20.42
N ASP A 34 3.90 -5.05 -20.34
CA ASP A 34 3.60 -6.46 -20.50
C ASP A 34 3.21 -7.16 -19.19
N LEU A 35 3.04 -6.41 -18.09
CA LEU A 35 2.51 -6.98 -16.85
C LEU A 35 1.12 -7.59 -17.10
N GLU A 36 0.93 -8.84 -16.69
CA GLU A 36 -0.31 -9.60 -16.77
C GLU A 36 -0.86 -9.95 -15.38
N GLU A 37 -2.11 -10.44 -15.31
CA GLU A 37 -2.71 -10.91 -14.06
C GLU A 37 -1.89 -12.02 -13.39
N ALA A 38 -1.28 -12.90 -14.20
CA ALA A 38 -0.42 -13.97 -13.71
C ALA A 38 0.78 -13.44 -12.91
N ASP A 39 1.29 -12.25 -13.25
CA ASP A 39 2.38 -11.62 -12.53
C ASP A 39 1.96 -11.12 -11.16
N LEU A 40 0.66 -10.93 -10.90
CA LEU A 40 0.11 -10.46 -9.63
C LEU A 40 -0.30 -11.60 -8.68
N VAL A 41 -0.40 -12.82 -9.19
CA VAL A 41 -0.71 -14.02 -8.40
C VAL A 41 0.35 -14.23 -7.31
N GLY A 42 -0.10 -14.48 -6.09
CA GLY A 42 0.76 -14.69 -4.93
C GLY A 42 0.19 -14.09 -3.66
N THR A 43 1.03 -14.08 -2.62
CA THR A 43 0.70 -13.50 -1.32
C THR A 43 1.37 -12.14 -1.19
N TRP A 44 0.58 -11.17 -0.75
CA TRP A 44 0.97 -9.78 -0.56
C TRP A 44 0.72 -9.41 0.88
N GLU A 45 1.65 -8.70 1.51
CA GLU A 45 1.59 -8.35 2.92
C GLU A 45 1.93 -6.89 3.15
N THR A 46 1.20 -6.24 4.05
CA THR A 46 1.57 -4.92 4.59
C THR A 46 1.51 -4.93 6.11
N HIS A 47 2.38 -4.12 6.71
CA HIS A 47 2.54 -4.00 8.16
C HIS A 47 2.15 -2.60 8.61
N TYR A 48 0.89 -2.40 9.00
CA TYR A 48 0.45 -1.11 9.54
C TYR A 48 1.12 -0.79 10.89
N SER A 49 1.51 -1.82 11.64
CA SER A 49 2.37 -1.74 12.81
C SER A 49 2.94 -3.13 13.13
N LYS A 50 3.82 -3.25 14.14
CA LYS A 50 4.31 -4.55 14.64
C LYS A 50 3.20 -5.50 15.11
N GLN A 51 2.00 -4.99 15.33
CA GLN A 51 0.86 -5.74 15.85
C GLN A 51 -0.32 -5.76 14.88
N ARG A 52 -0.20 -5.15 13.69
CA ARG A 52 -1.28 -5.04 12.70
C ARG A 52 -0.74 -5.43 11.33
N ILE A 53 -1.14 -6.60 10.86
CA ILE A 53 -0.68 -7.19 9.60
C ILE A 53 -1.91 -7.45 8.73
N ASP A 54 -1.81 -7.08 7.46
CA ASP A 54 -2.85 -7.29 6.45
C ASP A 54 -2.24 -8.07 5.29
N ARG A 55 -2.92 -9.13 4.86
CA ARG A 55 -2.47 -10.04 3.81
C ARG A 55 -3.53 -10.22 2.77
N LEU A 56 -3.11 -10.22 1.51
CA LEU A 56 -3.91 -10.57 0.35
C LEU A 56 -3.31 -11.81 -0.30
N GLN A 57 -4.14 -12.79 -0.62
CA GLN A 57 -3.75 -13.94 -1.42
C GLN A 57 -4.52 -13.86 -2.74
N LEU A 58 -3.83 -13.54 -3.84
CA LEU A 58 -4.40 -13.48 -5.18
C LEU A 58 -4.10 -14.79 -5.91
N LYS A 59 -5.13 -15.45 -6.46
CA LYS A 59 -5.01 -16.68 -7.23
C LYS A 59 -5.18 -16.44 -8.73
N ALA A 60 -4.60 -17.35 -9.51
CA ALA A 60 -4.68 -17.37 -10.97
C ALA A 60 -6.09 -17.63 -11.51
N ASP A 61 -7.01 -18.11 -10.67
CA ASP A 61 -8.42 -18.32 -11.04
C ASP A 61 -9.28 -17.06 -10.92
N GLY A 62 -8.67 -15.89 -10.68
CA GLY A 62 -9.38 -14.62 -10.50
C GLY A 62 -10.02 -14.47 -9.11
N THR A 63 -9.71 -15.37 -8.16
CA THR A 63 -10.18 -15.25 -6.78
C THR A 63 -9.11 -14.76 -5.82
N PHE A 64 -9.52 -14.08 -4.76
CA PHE A 64 -8.64 -13.61 -3.72
C PHE A 64 -9.21 -13.82 -2.32
N LYS A 65 -8.32 -13.72 -1.33
CA LYS A 65 -8.69 -13.72 0.09
C LYS A 65 -7.91 -12.62 0.82
N GLN A 66 -8.58 -11.86 1.68
CA GLN A 66 -7.94 -10.93 2.60
C GLN A 66 -7.97 -11.48 4.03
N THR A 67 -6.87 -11.35 4.74
CA THR A 67 -6.79 -11.58 6.19
C THR A 67 -6.14 -10.39 6.88
N TYR A 68 -6.75 -9.91 7.95
CA TYR A 68 -6.19 -8.87 8.79
C TYR A 68 -6.10 -9.36 10.22
N GLU A 69 -4.94 -9.17 10.84
CA GLU A 69 -4.66 -9.57 12.20
C GLU A 69 -4.17 -8.37 13.00
N GLU A 70 -4.88 -8.07 14.09
CA GLU A 70 -4.49 -7.10 15.10
C GLU A 70 -4.25 -7.79 16.44
N ARG A 71 -3.01 -7.80 16.92
CA ARG A 71 -2.57 -8.51 18.14
C ARG A 71 -2.65 -7.67 19.41
N THR A 72 -3.25 -6.48 19.37
CA THR A 72 -3.40 -5.61 20.53
C THR A 72 -4.66 -5.94 21.34
N GLY A 73 -4.54 -5.88 22.67
CA GLY A 73 -5.69 -6.05 23.56
C GLY A 73 -6.30 -7.44 23.47
N LYS A 74 -7.59 -7.52 23.09
CA LYS A 74 -8.32 -8.79 22.94
C LYS A 74 -7.98 -9.55 21.65
N GLY A 75 -7.18 -8.94 20.78
CA GLY A 75 -6.99 -9.43 19.42
C GLY A 75 -8.20 -9.12 18.53
N TYR A 76 -7.97 -8.93 17.24
CA TYR A 76 -9.00 -8.87 16.22
C TYR A 76 -8.50 -9.56 14.97
N ILE A 77 -9.32 -10.44 14.41
CA ILE A 77 -9.04 -11.15 13.16
C ILE A 77 -10.21 -10.88 12.23
N PHE A 78 -9.88 -10.49 11.01
CA PHE A 78 -10.82 -10.39 9.91
C PHE A 78 -10.36 -11.27 8.77
N GLU A 79 -11.32 -11.89 8.10
CA GLU A 79 -11.09 -12.76 6.96
C GLU A 79 -12.25 -12.63 5.99
N THR A 80 -11.95 -12.48 4.70
CA THR A 80 -12.97 -12.59 3.64
C THR A 80 -13.14 -14.06 3.21
N PRO A 81 -14.30 -14.44 2.67
CA PRO A 81 -14.35 -15.60 1.79
C PRO A 81 -13.46 -15.38 0.56
N TRP A 82 -13.33 -16.42 -0.26
CA TRP A 82 -12.74 -16.29 -1.59
C TRP A 82 -13.67 -15.45 -2.48
N ASN A 83 -13.24 -14.22 -2.79
CA ASN A 83 -13.97 -13.25 -3.59
C ASN A 83 -13.27 -13.02 -4.93
N GLU A 84 -13.91 -12.30 -5.86
CA GLU A 84 -13.33 -11.97 -7.17
C GLU A 84 -12.34 -10.79 -7.07
N TRP A 85 -11.27 -10.85 -7.86
CA TRP A 85 -10.40 -9.71 -8.15
C TRP A 85 -10.22 -9.52 -9.65
N GLU A 86 -9.93 -8.29 -10.06
CA GLU A 86 -9.67 -7.95 -11.47
C GLU A 86 -8.55 -6.91 -11.61
N LEU A 87 -7.84 -6.97 -12.74
CA LEU A 87 -6.82 -5.99 -13.12
C LEU A 87 -7.39 -4.99 -14.13
N GLU A 88 -7.52 -3.74 -13.71
CA GLU A 88 -7.90 -2.63 -14.57
C GLU A 88 -6.65 -1.98 -15.19
N ARG A 89 -6.67 -1.78 -16.52
CA ARG A 89 -5.65 -0.99 -17.24
C ARG A 89 -6.18 0.39 -17.57
N ILE A 90 -5.42 1.42 -17.22
CA ILE A 90 -5.80 2.83 -17.33
C ILE A 90 -4.89 3.51 -18.37
N PRO A 91 -5.38 4.52 -19.11
CA PRO A 91 -4.53 5.32 -20.00
C PRO A 91 -3.24 5.81 -19.32
N GLY A 92 -2.14 5.81 -20.07
CA GLY A 92 -0.83 6.22 -19.55
C GLY A 92 -0.02 5.11 -18.88
N GLY A 93 -0.46 3.85 -19.00
CA GLY A 93 0.26 2.68 -18.46
C GLY A 93 0.08 2.51 -16.95
N LEU A 94 -0.93 3.16 -16.37
CA LEU A 94 -1.34 2.94 -15.00
C LEU A 94 -2.20 1.67 -14.93
N MET A 95 -2.15 0.98 -13.80
CA MET A 95 -2.94 -0.23 -13.56
C MET A 95 -3.46 -0.23 -12.13
N ARG A 96 -4.63 -0.85 -11.91
CA ARG A 96 -5.25 -1.02 -10.60
C ARG A 96 -5.73 -2.44 -10.41
N VAL A 97 -5.63 -2.93 -9.18
CA VAL A 97 -6.28 -4.17 -8.75
C VAL A 97 -7.55 -3.79 -7.99
N HIS A 98 -8.68 -4.37 -8.38
CA HIS A 98 -9.96 -4.25 -7.69
C HIS A 98 -10.23 -5.54 -6.92
N LEU A 99 -10.58 -5.42 -5.64
CA LEU A 99 -10.75 -6.53 -4.71
C LEU A 99 -12.15 -6.47 -4.09
N LYS A 100 -13.09 -7.24 -4.63
CA LYS A 100 -14.49 -7.21 -4.17
C LYS A 100 -14.64 -7.71 -2.74
N GLY A 101 -15.32 -6.94 -1.90
CA GLY A 101 -15.55 -7.22 -0.49
C GLY A 101 -14.35 -7.01 0.44
N ALA A 102 -13.20 -6.60 -0.08
CA ALA A 102 -12.02 -6.26 0.72
C ALA A 102 -12.19 -4.92 1.46
N ARG A 103 -11.35 -4.69 2.47
CA ARG A 103 -11.39 -3.50 3.33
C ARG A 103 -10.03 -2.85 3.46
N TYR A 104 -10.02 -1.51 3.49
CA TYR A 104 -8.84 -0.76 3.89
C TYR A 104 -8.85 -0.42 5.39
N PHE A 105 -8.08 -1.13 6.20
CA PHE A 105 -8.13 -1.04 7.67
C PHE A 105 -7.60 0.28 8.27
N LEU A 106 -6.84 1.09 7.52
CA LEU A 106 -6.47 2.44 7.97
C LEU A 106 -7.56 3.49 7.68
N ALA A 107 -8.55 3.15 6.86
CA ALA A 107 -9.69 4.01 6.58
C ALA A 107 -10.92 3.50 7.34
N SER A 108 -11.61 4.40 8.05
CA SER A 108 -12.91 4.04 8.60
C SER A 108 -13.89 3.72 7.46
N PRO A 109 -14.94 2.90 7.70
CA PRO A 109 -15.98 2.67 6.68
C PRO A 109 -16.58 3.97 6.14
N ALA A 110 -16.74 4.98 7.00
CA ALA A 110 -17.20 6.31 6.59
C ALA A 110 -16.20 7.05 5.68
N ALA A 111 -14.90 6.88 5.93
CA ALA A 111 -13.86 7.47 5.07
C ALA A 111 -13.82 6.80 3.69
N GLN A 112 -13.98 5.48 3.62
CA GLN A 112 -14.07 4.75 2.34
C GLN A 112 -15.31 5.19 1.55
N ALA A 113 -16.44 5.34 2.22
CA ALA A 113 -17.68 5.83 1.60
C ALA A 113 -17.56 7.28 1.09
N GLY A 114 -16.67 8.09 1.68
CA GLY A 114 -16.37 9.44 1.23
C GLY A 114 -15.48 9.53 -0.02
N GLY A 115 -15.05 8.38 -0.54
CA GLY A 115 -14.15 8.27 -1.68
C GLY A 115 -12.68 8.16 -1.30
N LEU A 116 -11.91 7.58 -2.21
CA LEU A 116 -10.46 7.46 -2.12
C LEU A 116 -9.81 8.18 -3.30
N TYR A 117 -8.77 8.94 -3.03
CA TYR A 117 -8.00 9.66 -4.04
C TYR A 117 -6.84 8.79 -4.54
N ASP A 118 -6.76 8.57 -5.84
CA ASP A 118 -5.61 7.96 -6.50
C ASP A 118 -4.58 9.07 -6.80
N PRO A 119 -3.41 9.07 -6.13
CA PRO A 119 -2.39 10.10 -6.35
C PRO A 119 -1.70 9.99 -7.71
N PHE A 120 -1.71 8.82 -8.36
CA PHE A 120 -1.05 8.58 -9.63
C PHE A 120 -1.95 8.95 -10.81
N ALA A 121 -3.22 8.58 -10.75
CA ALA A 121 -4.21 8.97 -11.76
C ALA A 121 -4.78 10.38 -11.51
N ARG A 122 -4.59 10.93 -10.31
CA ARG A 122 -5.08 12.24 -9.86
C ARG A 122 -6.60 12.37 -9.92
N GLU A 123 -7.29 11.33 -9.47
CA GLU A 123 -8.75 11.27 -9.47
C GLU A 123 -9.32 10.70 -8.16
N PHE A 124 -10.59 10.97 -7.90
CA PHE A 124 -11.34 10.39 -6.79
C PHE A 124 -12.14 9.18 -7.28
N LEU A 125 -11.93 8.05 -6.63
CA LEU A 125 -12.74 6.86 -6.74
C LEU A 125 -13.73 6.79 -5.59
N HIS A 126 -14.88 6.17 -5.84
CA HIS A 126 -15.87 5.88 -4.80
C HIS A 126 -16.08 4.36 -4.76
N PRO A 127 -15.08 3.61 -4.28
CA PRO A 127 -15.18 2.16 -4.25
C PRO A 127 -16.31 1.76 -3.29
N VAL A 128 -17.33 1.09 -3.82
CA VAL A 128 -18.45 0.59 -3.02
C VAL A 128 -18.22 -0.90 -2.81
N GLU A 129 -18.01 -1.29 -1.55
CA GLU A 129 -17.78 -2.70 -1.17
C GLU A 129 -16.55 -3.33 -1.84
N GLU A 130 -15.52 -2.54 -2.13
CA GLU A 130 -14.28 -3.03 -2.72
C GLU A 130 -13.05 -2.28 -2.21
N LEU A 131 -11.88 -2.89 -2.34
CA LEU A 131 -10.58 -2.23 -2.17
C LEU A 131 -9.91 -2.09 -3.53
N VAL A 132 -9.49 -0.87 -3.86
CA VAL A 132 -8.75 -0.58 -5.09
C VAL A 132 -7.32 -0.19 -4.75
N LEU A 133 -6.37 -0.87 -5.38
CA LEU A 133 -4.94 -0.68 -5.17
C LEU A 133 -4.25 -0.32 -6.48
N ALA A 134 -3.40 0.69 -6.48
CA ALA A 134 -2.59 1.02 -7.66
C ALA A 134 -1.41 0.04 -7.75
N VAL A 135 -1.14 -0.51 -8.93
CA VAL A 135 0.04 -1.34 -9.17
C VAL A 135 1.20 -0.43 -9.54
N ARG A 136 2.30 -0.48 -8.78
CA ARG A 136 3.49 0.37 -8.98
C ARG A 136 4.77 -0.46 -8.89
N MET A 137 5.85 0.12 -9.40
CA MET A 137 7.21 -0.31 -9.09
C MET A 137 7.76 0.59 -7.99
N ASP A 138 8.47 0.03 -7.01
CA ASP A 138 9.25 0.83 -6.07
C ASP A 138 10.64 1.19 -6.63
N SER A 139 11.47 1.84 -5.80
CA SER A 139 12.81 2.27 -6.19
C SER A 139 13.78 1.11 -6.48
N ASP A 140 13.48 -0.08 -5.97
CA ASP A 140 14.30 -1.27 -6.16
C ASP A 140 13.87 -2.04 -7.43
N GLY A 141 12.79 -1.59 -8.08
CA GLY A 141 12.22 -2.27 -9.23
C GLY A 141 11.35 -3.47 -8.85
N GLU A 142 10.82 -3.49 -7.63
CA GLU A 142 9.89 -4.51 -7.18
C GLU A 142 8.44 -4.04 -7.35
N LEU A 143 7.56 -4.97 -7.72
CA LEU A 143 6.12 -4.71 -7.78
C LEU A 143 5.55 -4.50 -6.38
N ILE A 144 4.71 -3.49 -6.23
CA ILE A 144 3.96 -3.18 -5.02
C ILE A 144 2.49 -2.90 -5.34
N LEU A 145 1.61 -3.17 -4.38
CA LEU A 145 0.19 -2.78 -4.44
C LEU A 145 -0.02 -1.60 -3.49
N TYR A 146 -0.29 -0.42 -4.03
CA TYR A 146 -0.31 0.85 -3.29
C TYR A 146 -1.74 1.29 -2.95
N HIS A 147 -1.97 1.67 -1.70
CA HIS A 147 -3.25 2.16 -1.21
C HIS A 147 -3.58 3.56 -1.74
N MET A 148 -4.84 3.75 -2.12
CA MET A 148 -5.38 5.09 -2.35
C MET A 148 -5.54 5.87 -1.04
N TRP A 149 -5.59 7.19 -1.16
CA TRP A 149 -5.63 8.08 -0.01
C TRP A 149 -7.04 8.44 0.37
N THR A 150 -7.30 8.62 1.67
CA THR A 150 -8.61 9.08 2.14
C THR A 150 -8.85 10.58 1.91
N SER A 151 -7.86 11.32 1.42
CA SER A 151 -7.98 12.76 1.12
C SER A 151 -6.86 13.27 0.21
N THR A 152 -7.09 14.39 -0.49
CA THR A 152 -6.12 15.06 -1.39
C THR A 152 -5.03 15.84 -0.66
N ASP A 153 -5.29 16.18 0.59
CA ASP A 153 -4.48 16.99 1.48
C ASP A 153 -3.61 16.15 2.44
N ARG A 154 -3.59 14.82 2.25
CA ARG A 154 -2.47 13.99 2.71
C ARG A 154 -1.22 14.42 1.94
N GLY A 155 -0.54 15.46 2.42
CA GLY A 155 0.74 15.86 1.86
C GLY A 155 1.68 14.65 1.85
N PHE A 156 2.29 14.39 0.68
CA PHE A 156 3.29 13.33 0.45
C PHE A 156 4.37 13.25 1.54
N ALA A 157 4.61 14.35 2.26
CA ALA A 157 5.69 14.51 3.23
C ALA A 157 5.50 13.86 4.61
N LEU A 158 4.33 13.32 4.98
CA LEU A 158 4.11 12.83 6.36
C LEU A 158 3.83 11.33 6.51
N PHE A 159 3.38 10.61 5.47
CA PHE A 159 3.00 9.20 5.62
C PHE A 159 3.26 8.27 4.42
N GLY A 160 4.15 8.61 3.49
CA GLY A 160 4.64 7.69 2.44
C GLY A 160 5.57 6.57 2.98
N GLY A 161 5.20 5.94 4.08
CA GLY A 161 5.95 4.85 4.70
C GLY A 161 5.53 3.48 4.21
N GLU A 162 6.23 2.43 4.67
CA GLU A 162 5.98 1.01 4.34
C GLU A 162 4.55 0.49 4.65
N LYS A 163 3.71 1.34 5.23
CA LYS A 163 2.33 1.05 5.63
C LYS A 163 1.31 1.31 4.53
N GLU A 164 1.71 1.99 3.45
CA GLU A 164 0.80 2.39 2.38
C GLU A 164 0.82 1.44 1.18
N PHE A 165 1.63 0.38 1.21
CA PHE A 165 1.66 -0.60 0.14
C PHE A 165 1.87 -2.01 0.66
N PHE A 166 1.35 -2.98 -0.10
CA PHE A 166 1.64 -4.38 0.08
C PHE A 166 2.88 -4.77 -0.73
N ARG A 167 3.72 -5.59 -0.11
CA ARG A 167 4.87 -6.24 -0.75
C ARG A 167 4.59 -7.71 -0.95
N ARG A 168 5.13 -8.30 -2.02
CA ARG A 168 5.08 -9.74 -2.23
C ARG A 168 5.85 -10.45 -1.12
N VAL A 169 5.28 -11.55 -0.60
CA VAL A 169 5.95 -12.44 0.35
C VAL A 169 5.98 -13.85 -0.21
N GLU A 170 7.12 -14.52 -0.08
CA GLU A 170 7.24 -15.93 -0.45
C GLU A 170 6.51 -16.81 0.57
N GLU A 171 5.66 -17.71 0.08
CA GLU A 171 4.82 -18.58 0.90
C GLU A 171 5.64 -19.50 1.83
N SER A 172 6.90 -19.81 1.47
CA SER A 172 7.82 -20.62 2.27
C SER A 172 8.27 -19.99 3.59
N LEU A 173 7.94 -18.72 3.85
CA LEU A 173 8.29 -18.01 5.09
C LEU A 173 7.11 -17.85 6.06
N LEU A 174 5.92 -18.34 5.70
CA LEU A 174 4.78 -18.30 6.61
C LEU A 174 4.92 -19.43 7.65
N PRO A 175 4.87 -19.12 8.96
CA PRO A 175 4.87 -20.17 9.98
C PRO A 175 3.61 -21.02 9.79
N ALA A 176 3.80 -22.32 9.58
CA ALA A 176 2.75 -23.33 9.37
C ALA A 176 1.67 -23.37 10.47
N THR A 177 1.86 -22.64 11.57
CA THR A 177 1.04 -22.65 12.77
C THR A 177 -0.28 -21.88 12.68
N LEU A 178 -0.63 -21.25 11.54
CA LEU A 178 -1.90 -20.49 11.43
C LEU A 178 -3.07 -21.27 10.82
N PHE A 179 -2.88 -22.51 10.33
CA PHE A 179 -3.96 -23.25 9.66
C PHE A 179 -4.37 -24.58 10.32
N GLU A 180 -3.77 -24.95 11.45
CA GLU A 180 -4.16 -26.15 12.20
C GLU A 180 -4.42 -25.84 13.68
N GLN A 181 -5.58 -25.25 13.98
CA GLN A 181 -6.23 -25.57 15.26
C GLN A 181 -7.46 -26.42 14.95
N PRO A 182 -7.45 -27.71 15.31
CA PRO A 182 -8.66 -28.52 15.24
C PRO A 182 -9.71 -27.89 16.16
N LEU A 183 -10.96 -27.82 15.69
CA LEU A 183 -12.09 -27.60 16.57
C LEU A 183 -12.00 -28.63 17.69
N ALA A 184 -11.79 -28.17 18.92
CA ALA A 184 -12.02 -29.00 20.09
C ALA A 184 -13.55 -29.22 20.17
N GLU A 185 -13.97 -30.47 19.97
CA GLU A 185 -15.33 -30.96 20.28
C GLU A 185 -15.60 -30.94 21.80
#